data_AF-A0A7Y1XEW4-F1
#
_entry.id   AF-A0A7Y1XEW4-F1
#
_cell.length_a   1.000
_cell.length_b   1.000
_cell.length_c   1.000
_cell.angle_alpha   90.00
_cell.angle_beta   90.00
_cell.angle_gamma   90.00
#
_symmetry.space_group_name_H-M   'P 1'
#
loop_
_entity.id
_entity.type
_entity.pdbx_description
1 polymer ?
#
loop_
_entity_poly.entity_id
_entity_poly.type
_entity_poly.pdbx_seq_one_letter_code
_entity_poly.pdbx_strand_id
1 'polypeptide(L)'
;PMNDQLRNDDRLRALCLSGSLPISEYVKALTDAGFGTIEIRARKPYRILDPKHYPTDKLIYIESIEVAAIKDPMPKDGPCVFTGKAAIYFGTDDYFDDKAGHVLLKNQPLAICDKTAAALQSLNRDDIFISESTFHYDGGGCC
;
A
#
# COMPACT_ATOMS: atom_id res chain seq x y z
N PRO A 1 -2.35 1.26 17.78
CA PRO A 1 -1.89 -0.13 18.04
C PRO A 1 -2.75 -0.78 19.13
N MET A 2 -3.08 -2.06 18.94
CA MET A 2 -3.85 -2.88 19.89
C MET A 2 -3.01 -3.20 21.13
N ASN A 3 -3.59 -3.10 22.32
CA ASN A 3 -2.88 -3.37 23.59
C ASN A 3 -2.82 -4.87 23.91
N ASP A 4 -2.03 -5.23 24.92
CA ASP A 4 -1.79 -6.63 25.27
C ASP A 4 -3.03 -7.37 25.74
N GLN A 5 -3.97 -6.70 26.42
CA GLN A 5 -5.22 -7.32 26.86
C GLN A 5 -6.07 -7.74 25.65
N LEU A 6 -6.21 -6.87 24.66
CA LEU A 6 -6.94 -7.19 23.43
C LEU A 6 -6.22 -8.26 22.58
N ARG A 7 -4.88 -8.22 22.51
CA ARG A 7 -4.09 -9.23 21.78
C ARG A 7 -4.21 -10.63 22.38
N ASN A 8 -4.40 -10.71 23.70
CA ASN A 8 -4.52 -11.98 24.42
C ASN A 8 -5.97 -12.43 24.68
N ASP A 9 -7.00 -11.71 24.22
CA ASP A 9 -8.41 -12.13 24.37
C ASP A 9 -8.76 -13.26 23.38
N ASP A 10 -9.13 -14.43 23.91
CA ASP A 10 -9.48 -15.63 23.14
C ASP A 10 -10.74 -15.46 22.29
N ARG A 11 -11.72 -14.65 22.74
CA ARG A 11 -12.95 -14.37 21.96
C ARG A 11 -12.60 -13.50 20.75
N LEU A 12 -11.77 -12.47 20.96
CA LEU A 12 -11.26 -11.66 19.85
C LEU A 12 -10.40 -12.48 18.88
N ARG A 13 -9.68 -13.50 19.38
CA ARG A 13 -8.91 -14.42 18.53
C ARG A 13 -9.83 -15.26 17.65
N ALA A 14 -10.88 -15.84 18.22
CA ALA A 14 -11.89 -16.59 17.48
C ALA A 14 -12.63 -15.75 16.41
N LEU A 15 -12.67 -14.43 16.59
CA LEU A 15 -13.23 -13.46 15.65
C LEU A 15 -12.23 -12.92 14.62
N CYS A 16 -10.99 -13.40 14.62
CA CYS A 16 -9.86 -12.93 13.81
C CYS A 16 -9.51 -11.45 14.03
N LEU A 17 -9.69 -10.92 15.25
CA LEU A 17 -9.45 -9.51 15.59
C LEU A 17 -8.17 -9.27 16.40
N SER A 18 -7.85 -10.14 17.35
CA SER A 18 -6.70 -9.92 18.25
C SER A 18 -5.34 -10.06 17.57
N GLY A 19 -5.28 -10.84 16.49
CA GLY A 19 -4.11 -10.99 15.62
C GLY A 19 -4.00 -9.94 14.52
N SER A 20 -4.87 -8.93 14.48
CA SER A 20 -4.80 -7.90 13.45
C SER A 20 -3.50 -7.08 13.57
N LEU A 21 -2.93 -6.77 12.40
CA LEU A 21 -1.71 -6.00 12.25
C LEU A 21 -2.01 -4.70 11.50
N PRO A 22 -1.28 -3.60 11.78
CA PRO A 22 -1.23 -2.47 10.86
C PRO A 22 -0.87 -2.94 9.45
N ILE A 23 -1.49 -2.35 8.43
CA ILE A 23 -1.27 -2.73 7.01
C ILE A 23 0.23 -2.67 6.67
N SER A 24 0.96 -1.65 7.15
CA SER A 24 2.40 -1.52 6.93
C SER A 24 3.21 -2.68 7.53
N GLU A 25 2.87 -3.14 8.74
CA GLU A 25 3.53 -4.29 9.38
C GLU A 25 3.22 -5.59 8.63
N TYR A 26 1.98 -5.77 8.18
CA TYR A 26 1.59 -6.93 7.39
C TYR A 26 2.30 -6.97 6.03
N VAL A 27 2.34 -5.84 5.30
CA VAL A 27 3.08 -5.72 4.04
C VAL A 27 4.57 -5.99 4.26
N LYS A 28 5.17 -5.46 5.32
CA LYS A 28 6.56 -5.73 5.67
C LYS A 28 6.80 -7.22 5.94
N ALA A 29 5.92 -7.88 6.67
CA ALA A 29 6.05 -9.31 6.94
C ALA A 29 6.03 -10.15 5.65
N LEU A 30 5.22 -9.76 4.65
CA LEU A 30 5.21 -10.40 3.33
C LEU A 30 6.53 -10.14 2.59
N THR A 31 7.03 -8.91 2.57
CA THR A 31 8.27 -8.61 1.84
C THR A 31 9.51 -9.21 2.50
N ASP A 32 9.55 -9.27 3.84
CA ASP A 32 10.59 -9.97 4.61
C ASP A 32 10.58 -11.49 4.32
N ALA A 33 9.42 -12.06 4.00
CA ALA A 33 9.28 -13.47 3.58
C ALA A 33 9.73 -13.72 2.12
N GLY A 34 10.08 -12.66 1.37
CA GLY A 34 10.65 -12.76 0.03
C GLY A 34 9.67 -12.55 -1.13
N PHE A 35 8.49 -11.99 -0.89
CA PHE A 35 7.60 -11.53 -1.96
C PHE A 35 8.07 -10.15 -2.46
N GLY A 36 8.55 -10.08 -3.70
CA GLY A 36 9.10 -8.86 -4.29
C GLY A 36 8.02 -7.86 -4.71
N THR A 37 6.84 -8.35 -5.08
CA THR A 37 5.70 -7.51 -5.46
C THR A 37 4.48 -7.77 -4.58
N ILE A 38 3.90 -6.70 -4.04
CA ILE A 38 2.69 -6.70 -3.21
C ILE A 38 1.66 -5.76 -3.84
N GLU A 39 0.45 -6.25 -4.06
CA GLU A 39 -0.67 -5.46 -4.58
C GLU A 39 -1.77 -5.36 -3.53
N ILE A 40 -2.16 -4.14 -3.15
CA ILE A 40 -3.36 -3.91 -2.33
C ILE A 40 -4.54 -3.62 -3.25
N ARG A 41 -5.43 -4.60 -3.38
CA ARG A 41 -6.54 -4.59 -4.34
C ARG A 41 -7.84 -4.06 -3.76
N ALA A 42 -8.00 -4.11 -2.44
CA ALA A 42 -9.12 -3.49 -1.76
C ALA A 42 -8.78 -3.19 -0.29
N ARG A 43 -9.45 -2.17 0.25
CA ARG A 43 -9.47 -1.84 1.68
C ARG A 43 -10.90 -1.44 2.06
N LYS A 44 -11.44 -2.08 3.09
CA LYS A 44 -12.83 -1.89 3.51
C LYS A 44 -12.93 -1.80 5.04
N PRO A 45 -13.81 -0.94 5.58
CA PRO A 45 -14.19 -1.00 6.99
C PRO A 45 -14.61 -2.41 7.38
N TYR A 46 -14.14 -2.91 8.52
CA TYR A 46 -14.54 -4.22 9.03
C TYR A 46 -15.21 -4.13 10.40
N ARG A 47 -14.49 -3.66 11.43
CA ARG A 47 -15.00 -3.56 12.81
C ARG A 47 -14.40 -2.39 13.57
N ILE A 48 -15.04 -2.03 14.67
CA ILE A 48 -14.53 -1.08 15.66
C ILE A 48 -14.42 -1.77 17.01
N LEU A 49 -13.30 -1.56 17.70
CA LEU A 49 -13.17 -1.83 19.13
C LEU A 49 -13.15 -0.50 19.89
N ASP A 50 -14.23 -0.19 20.59
CA ASP A 50 -14.40 1.06 21.33
C ASP A 50 -14.19 0.90 22.86
N PRO A 51 -13.89 2.00 23.57
CA PRO A 51 -13.66 1.96 25.02
C PRO A 51 -14.85 1.54 25.88
N LYS A 52 -16.09 1.57 25.37
CA LYS A 52 -17.27 1.19 26.18
C LYS A 52 -17.44 -0.32 26.28
N HIS A 53 -16.98 -1.07 25.27
CA HIS A 53 -17.19 -2.52 25.19
C HIS A 53 -15.91 -3.33 25.32
N TYR A 54 -14.75 -2.69 25.14
CA TYR A 54 -13.45 -3.35 25.12
C TYR A 54 -12.45 -2.65 26.05
N PRO A 55 -11.46 -3.38 26.60
CA PRO A 55 -10.43 -2.80 27.46
C PRO A 55 -9.41 -2.00 26.64
N THR A 56 -9.83 -0.83 26.16
CA THR A 56 -9.01 0.13 25.39
C THR A 56 -9.39 1.55 25.79
N ASP A 57 -8.43 2.47 25.72
CA ASP A 57 -8.61 3.90 25.97
C ASP A 57 -9.02 4.68 24.71
N LYS A 58 -8.87 4.07 23.54
CA LYS A 58 -9.13 4.68 22.23
C LYS A 58 -9.98 3.81 21.33
N LEU A 59 -10.58 4.45 20.34
CA LEU A 59 -11.27 3.79 19.24
C LEU A 59 -10.25 3.09 18.33
N ILE A 60 -10.36 1.77 18.17
CA ILE A 60 -9.53 0.99 17.26
C ILE A 60 -10.38 0.63 16.04
N TYR A 61 -10.05 1.22 14.90
CA TYR A 61 -10.67 0.93 13.62
C TYR A 61 -9.93 -0.22 12.94
N ILE A 62 -10.66 -1.29 12.62
CA ILE A 62 -10.15 -2.50 11.98
C ILE A 62 -10.72 -2.58 10.57
N GLU A 63 -9.84 -2.90 9.64
CA GLU A 63 -10.13 -2.94 8.22
C GLU A 63 -9.82 -4.32 7.65
N SER A 64 -10.56 -4.69 6.62
CA SER A 64 -10.26 -5.84 5.78
C SER A 64 -9.54 -5.35 4.54
N ILE A 65 -8.43 -6.02 4.20
CA ILE A 65 -7.69 -5.75 2.97
C ILE A 65 -7.65 -6.99 2.08
N GLU A 66 -7.63 -6.77 0.77
CA GLU A 66 -7.32 -7.80 -0.22
C GLU A 66 -5.91 -7.55 -0.73
N VAL A 67 -5.07 -8.58 -0.65
CA VAL A 67 -3.65 -8.49 -1.02
C VAL A 67 -3.31 -9.64 -1.96
N ALA A 68 -2.62 -9.33 -3.06
CA ALA A 68 -1.88 -10.32 -3.82
C ALA A 68 -0.38 -10.15 -3.54
N ALA A 69 0.26 -11.23 -3.10
CA ALA A 69 1.69 -11.28 -2.87
C ALA A 69 2.32 -12.18 -3.95
N ILE A 70 3.15 -11.60 -4.80
CA ILE A 70 3.74 -12.27 -5.96
C ILE A 70 5.17 -12.68 -5.60
N LYS A 71 5.50 -13.95 -5.85
CA LYS A 71 6.84 -14.48 -5.63
C LYS A 71 7.69 -14.26 -6.88
N ASP A 72 8.33 -13.11 -6.93
CA ASP A 72 9.29 -12.67 -7.94
C ASP A 72 10.62 -12.26 -7.29
N PRO A 73 11.70 -12.12 -8.07
CA PRO A 73 12.97 -11.64 -7.53
C PRO A 73 12.83 -10.25 -6.90
N MET A 74 13.26 -10.11 -5.64
CA MET A 74 13.30 -8.83 -4.96
C MET A 74 14.19 -7.83 -5.74
N PRO A 75 13.66 -6.67 -6.17
CA PRO A 75 14.48 -5.63 -6.79
C PRO A 75 15.58 -5.13 -5.83
N LYS A 76 16.69 -4.62 -6.39
CA LYS A 76 17.84 -4.17 -5.58
C LYS A 76 17.52 -2.99 -4.66
N ASP A 77 16.54 -2.18 -5.05
CA ASP A 77 16.02 -1.01 -4.36
C ASP A 77 14.79 -1.33 -3.49
N GLY A 78 14.47 -2.60 -3.30
CA GLY A 78 13.38 -3.08 -2.44
C GLY A 78 12.10 -3.43 -3.19
N PRO A 79 11.07 -3.90 -2.45
CA PRO A 79 9.86 -4.46 -3.02
C PRO A 79 9.02 -3.41 -3.75
N CYS A 80 8.26 -3.85 -4.75
CA CYS A 80 7.22 -3.06 -5.39
C CYS A 80 5.91 -3.23 -4.63
N VAL A 81 5.48 -2.21 -3.90
CA VAL A 81 4.18 -2.19 -3.21
C VAL A 81 3.23 -1.28 -3.97
N PHE A 82 2.11 -1.83 -4.46
CA PHE A 82 1.09 -1.10 -5.19
C PHE A 82 -0.10 -0.81 -4.28
N THR A 83 -0.24 0.45 -3.88
CA THR A 83 -1.39 0.94 -3.10
C THR A 83 -2.45 1.62 -3.95
N GLY A 84 -2.39 1.46 -5.28
CA GLY A 84 -3.30 2.09 -6.24
C GLY A 84 -2.96 3.55 -6.54
N LYS A 85 -1.69 3.94 -6.43
CA LYS A 85 -1.21 5.25 -6.87
C LYS A 85 -1.05 5.29 -8.40
N ALA A 86 -1.26 6.47 -8.96
CA ALA A 86 -0.99 6.76 -10.36
C ALA A 86 -0.13 8.01 -10.52
N ALA A 87 0.67 8.06 -11.59
CA ALA A 87 1.33 9.27 -12.05
C ALA A 87 0.79 9.72 -13.41
N ILE A 88 0.69 11.03 -13.60
CA ILE A 88 0.35 11.66 -14.88
C ILE A 88 1.39 12.73 -15.17
N TYR A 89 2.12 12.57 -16.28
CA TYR A 89 3.02 13.59 -16.79
C TYR A 89 2.22 14.59 -17.64
N PHE A 90 2.36 15.89 -17.37
CA PHE A 90 1.64 16.96 -18.08
C PHE A 90 2.56 18.06 -18.62
N GLY A 91 3.86 17.76 -18.76
CA GLY A 91 4.86 18.71 -19.28
C GLY A 91 4.77 18.96 -20.79
N THR A 92 5.79 19.63 -21.33
CA THR A 92 5.80 20.08 -22.72
C THR A 92 6.06 18.95 -23.72
N ASP A 93 6.94 18.01 -23.37
CA ASP A 93 7.38 16.93 -24.26
C ASP A 93 6.31 15.83 -24.38
N ASP A 94 6.49 14.92 -25.35
CA ASP A 94 5.53 13.84 -25.59
C ASP A 94 5.54 12.78 -24.48
N TYR A 95 6.65 12.64 -23.78
CA TYR A 95 6.83 11.72 -22.66
C TYR A 95 7.94 12.18 -21.72
N PHE A 96 7.93 11.62 -20.51
CA PHE A 96 9.03 11.68 -19.56
C PHE A 96 9.54 10.25 -19.30
N ASP A 97 10.87 10.06 -19.36
CA ASP A 97 11.53 8.78 -19.07
C ASP A 97 12.44 8.99 -17.86
N ASP A 98 12.17 8.27 -16.78
CA ASP A 98 12.91 8.38 -15.52
C ASP A 98 14.26 7.66 -15.55
N LYS A 99 14.56 6.94 -16.63
CA LYS A 99 15.76 6.11 -16.84
C LYS A 99 15.92 4.98 -15.81
N ALA A 100 14.86 4.69 -15.06
CA ALA A 100 14.76 3.60 -14.08
C ALA A 100 13.70 2.55 -14.47
N GLY A 101 13.19 2.63 -15.71
CA GLY A 101 12.25 1.67 -16.28
C GLY A 101 10.82 2.20 -16.42
N HIS A 102 10.58 3.49 -16.15
CA HIS A 102 9.25 4.08 -16.23
C HIS A 102 9.20 5.18 -17.30
N VAL A 103 8.25 5.05 -18.21
CA VAL A 103 7.94 6.06 -19.23
C VAL A 103 6.53 6.59 -19.00
N LEU A 104 6.42 7.87 -18.64
CA LEU A 104 5.15 8.57 -18.50
C LEU A 104 4.80 9.26 -19.82
N LEU A 105 3.79 8.74 -20.51
CA LEU A 105 3.24 9.41 -21.69
C LEU A 105 2.43 10.64 -21.27
N LYS A 106 2.52 11.71 -22.07
CA LYS A 106 1.82 12.96 -21.80
C LYS A 106 0.32 12.74 -21.62
N ASN A 107 -0.21 13.23 -20.50
CA ASN A 107 -1.61 13.18 -20.07
C ASN A 107 -2.22 11.77 -20.01
N GLN A 108 -1.39 10.73 -19.85
CA GLN A 108 -1.86 9.37 -19.62
C GLN A 108 -1.50 8.93 -18.19
N PRO A 109 -2.45 8.34 -17.45
CA PRO A 109 -2.15 7.76 -16.14
C PRO A 109 -1.34 6.48 -16.30
N LEU A 110 -0.27 6.37 -15.50
CA LEU A 110 0.46 5.12 -15.29
C LEU A 110 0.28 4.69 -13.84
N ALA A 111 -0.12 3.43 -13.61
CA ALA A 111 -0.15 2.89 -12.26
C ALA A 111 1.30 2.64 -11.80
N ILE A 112 1.63 3.13 -10.61
CA ILE A 112 2.99 3.10 -10.09
C ILE A 112 3.03 2.53 -8.68
N CYS A 113 4.14 1.87 -8.34
CA CYS A 113 4.36 1.41 -6.97
C CYS A 113 4.82 2.56 -6.06
N ASP A 114 4.72 2.37 -4.75
CA ASP A 114 4.98 3.41 -3.74
C ASP A 114 6.42 3.94 -3.80
N LYS A 115 7.41 3.09 -4.12
CA LYS A 115 8.80 3.54 -4.29
C LYS A 115 9.01 4.35 -5.56
N THR A 116 8.34 4.01 -6.66
CA THR A 116 8.36 4.82 -7.90
C THR A 116 7.71 6.17 -7.64
N ALA A 117 6.60 6.22 -6.89
CA ALA A 117 5.97 7.47 -6.50
C ALA A 117 6.93 8.36 -5.67
N ALA A 118 7.64 7.79 -4.69
CA ALA A 118 8.64 8.51 -3.92
C ALA A 118 9.81 9.02 -4.80
N ALA A 119 10.29 8.19 -5.72
CA ALA A 119 11.36 8.56 -6.65
C ALA A 119 10.95 9.73 -7.56
N LEU A 120 9.77 9.66 -8.18
CA LEU A 120 9.22 10.73 -9.01
C LEU A 120 9.01 12.03 -8.22
N GLN A 121 8.49 11.93 -6.99
CA GLN A 121 8.29 13.10 -6.12
C GLN A 121 9.64 13.77 -5.76
N SER A 122 10.69 12.98 -5.55
CA SER A 122 12.03 13.48 -5.21
C SER A 122 12.70 14.28 -6.34
N LEU A 123 12.22 14.15 -7.58
CA LEU A 123 12.69 14.96 -8.71
C LEU A 123 12.29 16.43 -8.58
N ASN A 124 11.34 16.76 -7.70
CA ASN A 124 10.81 18.12 -7.48
C ASN A 124 10.36 18.80 -8.78
N ARG A 125 9.77 18.02 -9.69
CA ARG A 125 9.17 18.54 -10.92
C ARG A 125 7.78 19.09 -10.63
N ASP A 126 7.42 20.15 -11.34
CA ASP A 126 6.11 20.79 -11.29
C ASP A 126 5.15 20.27 -12.38
N ASP A 127 5.58 19.29 -13.19
CA ASP A 127 4.86 18.76 -14.35
C ASP A 127 4.54 17.26 -14.27
N ILE A 128 4.63 16.67 -13.07
CA ILE A 128 4.19 15.29 -12.77
C ILE A 128 3.21 15.34 -11.60
N PHE A 129 1.98 14.90 -11.85
CA PHE A 129 1.00 14.68 -10.80
C PHE A 129 1.15 13.26 -10.26
N ILE A 130 1.10 13.09 -8.94
CA ILE A 130 1.10 11.79 -8.26
C ILE A 130 -0.13 11.72 -7.37
N SER A 131 -0.95 10.69 -7.55
CA SER A 131 -2.17 10.53 -6.75
C SER A 131 -1.88 10.02 -5.33
N GLU A 132 -2.81 10.28 -4.43
CA GLU A 132 -2.87 9.56 -3.16
C GLU A 132 -3.19 8.08 -3.37
N SER A 133 -2.92 7.26 -2.34
CA SER A 133 -3.23 5.84 -2.35
C SER A 133 -4.75 5.61 -2.29
N THR A 134 -5.28 4.88 -3.26
CA THR A 134 -6.70 4.47 -3.28
C THR A 134 -6.94 3.17 -2.51
N PHE A 135 -5.88 2.40 -2.24
CA PHE A 135 -5.92 1.02 -1.76
C PHE A 135 -6.78 0.11 -2.64
N HIS A 136 -6.83 0.44 -3.93
CA HIS A 136 -7.51 -0.30 -4.98
C HIS A 136 -6.62 -0.32 -6.22
N TYR A 137 -5.65 -1.24 -6.23
CA TYR A 137 -4.88 -1.56 -7.42
C TYR A 137 -5.63 -2.61 -8.24
N ASP A 138 -5.94 -2.27 -9.49
CA ASP A 138 -6.71 -3.08 -10.44
C ASP A 138 -5.87 -3.59 -11.63
N GLY A 139 -4.57 -3.26 -11.67
CA GLY A 139 -3.64 -3.65 -12.72
C GLY A 139 -2.93 -2.46 -13.37
N GLY A 140 -2.35 -2.66 -14.55
CA GLY A 140 -1.67 -1.60 -15.30
C GLY A 140 -0.20 -1.41 -14.93
N GLY A 141 0.51 -2.53 -14.73
CA GLY A 141 1.87 -2.63 -14.18
C GLY A 141 2.87 -1.55 -14.58
N CYS A 142 3.83 -1.35 -13.68
CA CYS A 142 4.83 -0.28 -13.66
C CYS A 142 5.94 -0.40 -14.75
N CYS A 143 5.79 -1.26 -15.76
CA CYS A 143 6.86 -1.63 -16.70
C CYS A 143 6.33 -1.83 -18.13
#